data_AF-A0A3S0ZTJ4-F1
#
_entry.id   AF-A0A3S0ZTJ4-F1
#
_cell.length_a   1.000
_cell.length_b   1.000
_cell.length_c   1.000
_cell.angle_alpha   90.00
_cell.angle_beta   90.00
_cell.angle_gamma   90.00
#
_symmetry.space_group_name_H-M   'P 1'
#
loop_
_entity.id
_entity.type
_entity.pdbx_description
1 polymer ?
#
loop_
_entity_poly.entity_id
_entity_poly.type
_entity_poly.pdbx_seq_one_letter_code
_entity_poly.pdbx_strand_id
1 'polypeptide(L)'
;MAEGFAKTLGEGKIAVMSSGLEASQVDPLAIQVMSEVGIDISNQTSKPLSNFQPEDFDVVISLCGCGVNLPEEWVIREVFEDWQLEDPKGESIETFRRVRDQVKERVMKLIASLS
;
A
#
# COMPACT_ATOMS: atom_id res chain seq x y z
N MET A 1 -2.60 0.08 -5.00
CA MET A 1 -3.62 1.05 -4.53
C MET A 1 -3.11 1.91 -3.38
N ALA A 2 -2.66 1.33 -2.26
CA ALA A 2 -2.15 2.08 -1.10
C ALA A 2 -0.99 3.02 -1.45
N GLU A 3 0.02 2.53 -2.19
CA GLU A 3 1.12 3.37 -2.67
C GLU A 3 0.64 4.57 -3.49
N GLY A 4 -0.31 4.37 -4.41
CA GLY A 4 -0.88 5.46 -5.22
C GLY A 4 -1.51 6.56 -4.36
N PHE A 5 -2.33 6.20 -3.36
CA PHE A 5 -2.89 7.19 -2.45
C PHE A 5 -1.83 7.88 -1.61
N ALA A 6 -0.90 7.12 -1.05
CA ALA A 6 0.11 7.69 -0.15
C ALA A 6 1.09 8.61 -0.90
N LYS A 7 1.47 8.27 -2.14
CA LYS A 7 2.24 9.15 -3.03
C LYS A 7 1.48 10.44 -3.35
N THR A 8 0.19 10.33 -3.67
CA THR A 8 -0.62 11.49 -4.07
C THR A 8 -0.90 12.41 -2.89
N LEU A 9 -1.28 11.86 -1.74
CA LEU A 9 -1.64 12.63 -0.54
C LEU A 9 -0.41 13.12 0.24
N GLY A 10 0.69 12.38 0.14
CA GLY A 10 1.97 12.65 0.81
C GLY A 10 3.01 13.31 -0.10
N GLU A 11 2.63 13.73 -1.32
CA GLU A 11 3.56 14.29 -2.30
C GLU A 11 4.33 15.48 -1.70
N GLY A 12 5.66 15.41 -1.75
CA GLY A 12 6.55 16.42 -1.19
C GLY A 12 6.75 16.40 0.32
N LYS A 13 6.10 15.47 1.05
CA LYS A 13 6.27 15.28 2.50
C LYS A 13 6.89 13.94 2.87
N ILE A 14 6.47 12.86 2.22
CA ILE A 14 6.92 11.50 2.53
C ILE A 14 7.35 10.76 1.26
N ALA A 15 8.37 9.91 1.39
CA ALA A 15 8.74 8.95 0.36
C ALA A 15 7.95 7.66 0.59
N VAL A 16 7.27 7.17 -0.45
CA VAL A 16 6.41 5.99 -0.35
C VAL A 16 6.89 4.94 -1.32
N MET A 17 7.10 3.73 -0.80
CA MET A 17 7.53 2.56 -1.57
C MET A 17 6.65 1.37 -1.20
N SER A 18 6.20 0.63 -2.21
CA SER A 18 5.50 -0.64 -2.04
C SER A 18 6.45 -1.80 -2.25
N SER A 19 6.31 -2.79 -1.37
CA SER A 19 6.93 -4.10 -1.52
C SER A 19 5.85 -5.16 -1.55
N GLY A 20 6.10 -6.26 -2.26
CA GLY A 20 5.23 -7.42 -2.29
C GLY A 20 6.03 -8.71 -2.12
N LEU A 21 5.37 -9.74 -1.57
CA LEU A 21 5.92 -11.11 -1.55
C LEU A 21 6.10 -11.65 -2.97
N GLU A 22 5.21 -11.25 -3.89
CA GLU A 22 5.30 -11.60 -5.31
C GLU A 22 5.43 -10.34 -6.17
N ALA A 23 6.44 -10.35 -7.05
CA ALA A 23 6.60 -9.34 -8.08
C ALA A 23 5.56 -9.58 -9.19
N SER A 24 4.38 -9.02 -9.01
CA SER A 24 3.31 -9.05 -10.01
C SER A 24 3.07 -7.66 -10.59
N GLN A 25 2.62 -7.62 -11.84
CA GLN A 25 2.06 -6.39 -12.42
C GLN A 25 0.79 -6.00 -11.66
N VAL A 26 0.53 -4.69 -11.64
CA VAL A 26 -0.69 -4.14 -11.04
C VAL A 26 -1.90 -4.66 -11.79
N ASP A 27 -2.90 -5.16 -11.04
CA ASP A 27 -4.15 -5.62 -11.63
C ASP A 27 -4.83 -4.54 -12.48
N PRO A 28 -5.28 -4.84 -13.71
CA PRO A 28 -5.94 -3.87 -14.58
C PRO A 28 -7.18 -3.22 -13.93
N LEU A 29 -7.92 -3.99 -13.14
CA LEU A 29 -9.05 -3.48 -12.36
C LEU A 29 -8.62 -2.46 -11.30
N ALA A 30 -7.47 -2.68 -10.64
CA ALA A 30 -6.90 -1.72 -9.70
C ALA A 30 -6.51 -0.42 -10.41
N ILE A 31 -5.92 -0.52 -11.61
CA ILE A 31 -5.60 0.66 -12.44
C ILE A 31 -6.90 1.41 -12.78
N GLN A 32 -7.95 0.70 -13.19
CA GLN A 32 -9.23 1.30 -13.54
C GLN A 32 -9.87 2.04 -12.37
N VAL A 33 -10.03 1.42 -11.20
CA VAL A 33 -10.68 2.07 -10.05
C VAL A 33 -9.87 3.21 -9.44
N MET A 34 -8.54 3.18 -9.61
CA MET A 34 -7.65 4.27 -9.18
C MET A 34 -7.68 5.42 -10.19
N SER A 35 -7.76 5.12 -11.49
CA SER A 35 -7.94 6.12 -12.54
C SER A 35 -9.26 6.89 -12.38
N GLU A 36 -10.33 6.22 -11.90
CA GLU A 36 -11.60 6.88 -11.54
C GLU A 36 -11.45 7.98 -10.49
N VAL A 37 -10.49 7.85 -9.57
CA VAL A 37 -10.19 8.86 -8.54
C VAL A 37 -9.03 9.79 -8.93
N GLY A 38 -8.58 9.73 -10.19
CA GLY A 38 -7.52 10.57 -10.74
C GLY A 38 -6.10 10.12 -10.37
N ILE A 39 -5.91 8.87 -9.92
CA ILE A 39 -4.60 8.34 -9.54
C ILE A 39 -4.17 7.28 -10.55
N ASP A 40 -3.11 7.55 -11.30
CA ASP A 40 -2.52 6.55 -12.18
C ASP A 40 -1.53 5.67 -11.42
N ILE A 41 -1.84 4.37 -11.35
CA ILE A 41 -0.94 3.36 -10.77
C ILE A 41 -0.36 2.41 -11.82
N SER A 42 -0.54 2.71 -13.12
CA SER A 42 -0.13 1.82 -14.22
C SER A 42 1.39 1.66 -14.30
N ASN A 43 2.14 2.68 -13.87
CA ASN A 43 3.60 2.67 -13.82
C ASN A 43 4.16 2.09 -12.51
N GLN A 44 3.31 1.72 -11.55
CA GLN A 44 3.76 1.11 -10.31
C GLN A 44 4.12 -0.36 -10.55
N THR A 45 5.17 -0.83 -9.89
CA THR A 45 5.61 -2.21 -9.98
C THR A 45 5.95 -2.72 -8.60
N SER A 46 5.49 -3.94 -8.30
CA SER A 46 5.86 -4.63 -7.07
C SER A 46 7.33 -5.01 -7.15
N LYS A 47 8.14 -4.45 -6.26
CA LYS A 47 9.54 -4.85 -6.07
C LYS A 47 9.60 -5.87 -4.92
N PRO A 48 10.52 -6.85 -4.98
CA PRO A 48 10.66 -7.82 -3.90
C PRO A 48 11.15 -7.16 -2.62
N LEU A 49 10.67 -7.64 -1.48
CA LEU A 49 11.07 -7.14 -0.15
C LEU A 49 12.58 -7.17 0.05
N SER A 50 13.28 -8.17 -0.50
CA SER A 50 14.74 -8.32 -0.42
C SER A 50 15.53 -7.15 -1.02
N ASN A 51 14.91 -6.31 -1.86
CA ASN A 51 15.58 -5.14 -2.44
C ASN A 51 15.53 -3.90 -1.55
N PHE A 52 14.82 -3.97 -0.42
CA PHE A 52 14.63 -2.87 0.50
C PHE A 52 15.28 -3.19 1.83
N GLN A 53 15.81 -2.17 2.51
CA GLN A 53 16.36 -2.29 3.85
C GLN A 53 15.37 -1.68 4.84
N PRO A 54 14.96 -2.39 5.90
CA PRO A 54 13.98 -1.87 6.85
C PRO A 54 14.48 -0.64 7.63
N GLU A 55 15.79 -0.42 7.70
CA GLU A 55 16.41 0.75 8.32
C GLU A 55 16.16 2.07 7.58
N ASP A 56 15.83 2.02 6.29
CA ASP A 56 15.50 3.21 5.49
C ASP A 56 14.04 3.69 5.71
N PHE A 57 13.23 2.94 6.47
CA PHE A 57 11.80 3.21 6.65
C PHE A 57 11.43 3.32 8.13
N ASP A 58 10.90 4.48 8.52
CA ASP A 58 10.35 4.69 9.87
C ASP A 58 8.95 4.06 10.04
N VAL A 59 8.21 3.95 8.93
CA VAL A 59 6.81 3.53 8.90
C VAL A 59 6.63 2.32 7.97
N VAL A 60 6.11 1.23 8.52
CA VAL A 60 5.86 -0.02 7.78
C VAL A 60 4.39 -0.40 7.93
N ILE A 61 3.70 -0.56 6.80
CA ILE A 61 2.29 -0.90 6.77
C ILE A 61 2.09 -2.24 6.07
N SER A 62 1.54 -3.22 6.78
CA SER A 62 1.12 -4.51 6.24
C SER A 62 -0.31 -4.40 5.69
N LEU A 63 -0.49 -4.77 4.42
CA LEU A 63 -1.81 -4.70 3.76
C LEU A 63 -2.58 -6.02 3.84
N CYS A 64 -1.91 -7.17 3.92
CA CYS A 64 -2.50 -8.49 3.66
C CYS A 64 -3.00 -9.21 4.93
N GLY A 65 -2.91 -8.60 6.12
CA GLY A 65 -3.23 -9.30 7.37
C GLY A 65 -2.22 -10.39 7.76
N CYS A 66 -1.19 -10.57 6.96
CA CYS A 66 -0.07 -11.47 7.18
C CYS A 66 1.12 -10.76 7.83
N GLY A 67 0.92 -9.66 8.57
CA GLY A 67 1.99 -8.94 9.26
C GLY A 67 2.85 -9.83 10.16
N VAL A 68 2.32 -10.97 10.59
CA VAL A 68 3.01 -12.04 11.34
C VAL A 68 4.00 -12.91 10.53
N ASN A 69 3.97 -12.86 9.20
CA ASN A 69 4.92 -13.58 8.33
C ASN A 69 6.05 -12.67 7.79
N LEU A 70 6.05 -11.38 8.15
CA LEU A 70 7.15 -10.49 7.80
C LEU A 70 8.32 -10.71 8.77
N PRO A 71 9.58 -10.60 8.30
CA PRO A 71 10.73 -10.69 9.18
C PRO A 71 10.64 -9.67 10.32
N GLU A 72 11.09 -10.04 11.53
CA GLU A 72 10.96 -9.22 12.75
C GLU A 72 11.52 -7.80 12.57
N GLU A 73 12.59 -7.65 11.79
CA GLU A 73 13.22 -6.38 11.41
C GLU A 73 12.25 -5.35 10.79
N TRP A 74 11.17 -5.79 10.13
CA TRP A 74 10.13 -4.94 9.54
C TRP A 74 9.02 -4.60 10.54
N VAL A 75 8.85 -5.41 11.58
CA VAL A 75 7.80 -5.26 12.60
C VAL A 75 8.25 -4.37 13.76
N ILE A 76 9.56 -4.35 14.06
CA ILE A 76 10.14 -3.54 15.15
C ILE A 76 10.30 -2.04 14.83
N ARG A 77 9.72 -1.55 13.74
CA ARG A 77 9.83 -0.14 13.34
C ARG A 77 8.98 0.77 14.23
N GLU A 78 9.26 2.07 14.17
CA GLU A 78 8.60 3.07 15.03
C GLU A 78 7.08 3.07 14.84
N VAL A 79 6.64 2.93 13.58
CA VAL A 79 5.22 2.79 13.25
C VAL A 79 5.03 1.52 12.43
N PHE A 80 4.37 0.52 13.03
CA PHE A 80 3.90 -0.68 12.34
C PHE A 80 2.38 -0.79 12.47
N GLU A 81 1.68 -0.80 11.33
CA GLU A 81 0.24 -1.09 11.30
C GLU A 81 -0.08 -2.25 10.35
N ASP A 82 -1.03 -3.09 10.74
CA ASP A 82 -1.62 -4.09 9.85
C ASP A 82 -3.07 -3.70 9.55
N TRP A 83 -3.34 -3.45 8.27
CA TRP A 83 -4.64 -3.01 7.80
C TRP A 83 -5.58 -4.18 7.48
N GLN A 84 -5.11 -5.43 7.49
CA GLN A 84 -5.91 -6.64 7.26
C GLN A 84 -6.93 -6.46 6.12
N LEU A 85 -6.47 -5.92 4.99
CA LEU A 85 -7.34 -5.68 3.84
C LEU A 85 -7.62 -7.01 3.15
N GLU A 86 -8.86 -7.20 2.70
CA GLU A 86 -9.17 -8.30 1.80
C GLU A 86 -8.44 -8.09 0.48
N ASP A 87 -7.93 -9.16 -0.11
CA ASP A 87 -7.35 -9.12 -1.44
C ASP A 87 -8.49 -9.13 -2.46
N PRO A 88 -8.73 -8.03 -3.20
CA PRO A 88 -9.84 -7.95 -4.14
C PRO A 88 -9.54 -8.70 -5.46
N LYS A 89 -8.40 -9.39 -5.58
CA LYS A 89 -7.99 -10.00 -6.84
C LYS A 89 -8.94 -11.15 -7.22
N GLY A 90 -9.47 -11.08 -8.43
CA GLY A 90 -10.47 -12.04 -8.92
C GLY A 90 -11.90 -11.75 -8.46
N GLU A 91 -12.12 -10.72 -7.63
CA GLU A 91 -13.44 -10.26 -7.22
C GLU A 91 -14.02 -9.23 -8.20
N SER A 92 -15.26 -8.79 -7.92
CA SER A 92 -15.95 -7.76 -8.70
C SER A 92 -15.29 -6.38 -8.57
N ILE A 93 -15.51 -5.52 -9.57
CA ILE A 93 -15.04 -4.12 -9.53
C ILE A 93 -15.62 -3.33 -8.34
N GLU A 94 -16.79 -3.71 -7.83
CA GLU A 94 -17.40 -3.10 -6.65
C GLU A 94 -16.57 -3.38 -5.38
N THR A 95 -16.04 -4.61 -5.24
CA THR A 95 -15.10 -4.97 -4.18
C THR A 95 -13.83 -4.12 -4.28
N PHE A 96 -13.27 -3.96 -5.48
CA PHE A 96 -12.12 -3.08 -5.71
C PHE A 96 -12.38 -1.63 -5.26
N ARG A 97 -13.55 -1.06 -5.59
CA ARG A 97 -13.93 0.29 -5.15
C ARG A 97 -14.05 0.37 -3.63
N ARG A 98 -14.67 -0.63 -2.99
CA ARG A 98 -14.80 -0.68 -1.53
C ARG A 98 -13.44 -0.76 -0.84
N VAL A 99 -12.53 -1.61 -1.33
CA VAL A 99 -11.16 -1.73 -0.80
C VAL A 99 -10.40 -0.43 -1.05
N ARG A 100 -10.50 0.17 -2.23
CA ARG A 100 -9.90 1.47 -2.56
C ARG A 100 -10.31 2.54 -1.54
N ASP A 101 -11.60 2.67 -1.24
CA ASP A 101 -12.09 3.71 -0.34
C ASP A 101 -11.64 3.45 1.12
N GLN A 102 -11.58 2.19 1.55
CA GLN A 102 -10.98 1.83 2.85
C GLN A 102 -9.49 2.16 2.92
N VAL A 103 -8.73 1.82 1.88
CA VAL A 103 -7.29 2.15 1.76
C VAL A 103 -7.11 3.65 1.83
N LYS A 104 -7.91 4.43 1.09
CA LYS A 104 -7.85 5.89 1.08
C LYS A 104 -8.02 6.47 2.48
N GLU A 105 -9.03 6.03 3.23
CA GLU A 105 -9.29 6.55 4.57
C GLU A 105 -8.14 6.24 5.54
N ARG A 106 -7.58 5.03 5.47
CA ARG A 106 -6.45 4.63 6.32
C ARG A 106 -5.16 5.37 5.95
N VAL A 107 -4.87 5.54 4.67
CA VAL A 107 -3.73 6.36 4.21
C VAL A 107 -3.87 7.80 4.68
N MET A 108 -5.06 8.40 4.59
CA MET A 108 -5.29 9.76 5.11
C MET A 108 -5.03 9.85 6.61
N LYS A 109 -5.50 8.88 7.40
CA LYS A 109 -5.26 8.82 8.85
C LYS A 109 -3.77 8.68 9.17
N LEU A 110 -3.05 7.81 8.46
CA LEU A 110 -1.61 7.62 8.63
C LEU A 110 -0.82 8.90 8.30
N ILE A 111 -1.11 9.54 7.16
CA ILE A 111 -0.41 10.79 6.79
C ILE A 111 -0.71 11.91 7.79
N ALA A 112 -1.92 11.96 8.33
CA ALA A 112 -2.30 12.92 9.36
C ALA A 112 -1.59 12.66 10.70
N SER A 113 -1.26 11.41 11.04
CA SER A 113 -0.49 11.09 12.25
C SER A 113 1.02 11.32 12.09
N LEU A 114 1.51 11.39 10.85
CA LEU A 114 2.92 11.64 10.52
C LEU A 114 3.25 13.12 10.24
N SER A 115 2.23 13.99 10.18
CA SER A 115 2.39 15.45 9.99
C SER A 115 2.47 16.23 11.30
#